data_AF-J4X674-F1
#
_entry.id   AF-J4X674-F1
#
_cell.length_a   1.000
_cell.length_b   1.000
_cell.length_c   1.000
_cell.angle_alpha   90.00
_cell.angle_beta   90.00
_cell.angle_gamma   90.00
#
_symmetry.space_group_name_H-M   'P 1'
#
loop_
_entity.id
_entity.type
_entity.pdbx_description
1 polymer ?
#
loop_
_entity_poly.entity_id
_entity_poly.type
_entity_poly.pdbx_seq_one_letter_code
_entity_poly.pdbx_strand_id
1 'polypeptide(L)'
;MEFLNKYFVEVCLKDYATFKGRVGREPYWLFVGVLFVLLTALLLLEEFVFLSDTEVGEIFGFLVGVSAAIVLLPLIAISVRRLHDVGKSGWWLLVPVYNIILLLGESRGEA
;
A
#
# COMPACT_ATOMS: atom_id res chain seq x y z
N MET A 1 -8.82 -12.62 10.32
CA MET A 1 -8.77 -13.13 8.93
C MET A 1 -9.86 -12.50 8.07
N GLU A 2 -11.14 -12.45 8.51
CA GLU A 2 -12.23 -11.79 7.75
C GLU A 2 -12.00 -10.29 7.50
N PHE A 3 -11.47 -9.56 8.48
CA PHE A 3 -11.15 -8.14 8.34
C PHE A 3 -10.15 -7.88 7.20
N LEU A 4 -9.04 -8.63 7.19
CA LEU A 4 -8.05 -8.55 6.13
C LEU A 4 -8.66 -8.91 4.79
N ASN A 5 -9.41 -10.01 4.70
CA ASN A 5 -10.05 -10.42 3.45
C ASN A 5 -11.00 -9.34 2.91
N LYS A 6 -11.88 -8.77 3.75
CA LYS A 6 -12.81 -7.71 3.35
C LYS A 6 -12.07 -6.49 2.79
N TYR A 7 -11.10 -5.95 3.53
CA TYR A 7 -10.37 -4.75 3.09
C TYR A 7 -9.44 -5.03 1.91
N PHE A 8 -8.74 -6.17 1.89
CA PHE A 8 -7.84 -6.50 0.79
C PHE A 8 -8.61 -6.76 -0.50
N VAL A 9 -9.74 -7.47 -0.44
CA VAL A 9 -10.59 -7.71 -1.62
C VAL A 9 -11.34 -6.45 -2.04
N GLU A 10 -11.90 -5.66 -1.11
CA GLU A 10 -12.53 -4.39 -1.48
C GLU A 10 -11.51 -3.42 -2.06
N VAL A 11 -10.40 -3.17 -1.39
CA VAL A 11 -9.41 -2.18 -1.82
C VAL A 11 -8.64 -2.66 -3.05
N CYS A 12 -8.20 -3.91 -3.12
CA CYS A 12 -7.38 -4.36 -4.26
C CYS A 12 -8.20 -4.81 -5.47
N LEU A 13 -9.43 -5.29 -5.31
CA LEU A 13 -10.21 -5.85 -6.43
C LEU A 13 -11.42 -5.00 -6.82
N LYS A 14 -12.09 -4.31 -5.88
CA LYS A 14 -13.27 -3.48 -6.19
C LYS A 14 -12.94 -1.99 -6.33
N ASP A 15 -12.03 -1.49 -5.51
CA ASP A 15 -11.73 -0.07 -5.33
C ASP A 15 -10.23 0.24 -5.51
N TYR A 16 -9.60 -0.50 -6.43
CA TYR A 16 -8.16 -0.49 -6.69
C TYR A 16 -7.56 0.91 -6.88
N ALA A 17 -8.31 1.82 -7.52
CA ALA A 17 -7.92 3.21 -7.74
C ALA A 17 -8.99 4.22 -7.25
N THR A 18 -9.81 3.83 -6.27
CA THR A 18 -10.84 4.73 -5.72
C THR A 18 -10.22 5.61 -4.62
N PHE A 19 -10.13 6.91 -4.85
CA PHE A 19 -9.59 7.87 -3.86
C PHE A 19 -10.65 8.46 -2.92
N LYS A 20 -11.91 8.08 -3.11
CA LYS A 20 -13.04 8.55 -2.31
C LYS A 20 -13.25 7.65 -1.10
N GLY A 21 -13.68 8.25 0.01
CA GLY A 21 -13.92 7.57 1.28
C GLY A 21 -12.94 7.96 2.38
N ARG A 22 -13.15 7.36 3.55
CA ARG A 22 -12.34 7.54 4.76
C ARG A 22 -11.91 6.17 5.26
N VAL A 23 -10.77 6.13 5.94
CA VAL A 23 -10.26 4.92 6.57
C VAL A 23 -9.67 5.29 7.92
N GLY A 24 -10.08 4.54 8.94
CA GLY A 24 -9.57 4.69 10.31
C GLY A 24 -8.10 4.25 10.44
N ARG A 25 -7.52 4.49 11.61
CA ARG A 25 -6.09 4.22 11.85
C ARG A 25 -5.74 2.73 11.81
N GLU A 26 -6.53 1.89 12.47
CA GLU A 26 -6.28 0.43 12.52
C GLU A 26 -6.33 -0.26 11.15
N PRO A 27 -7.39 -0.11 10.32
CA PRO A 27 -7.42 -0.70 8.99
C PRO A 27 -6.29 -0.22 8.08
N TYR A 28 -5.93 1.07 8.19
CA TYR A 28 -4.82 1.64 7.44
C TYR A 28 -3.50 0.91 7.73
N TRP A 29 -3.09 0.85 9.00
CA TRP A 29 -1.80 0.26 9.37
C TRP A 29 -1.74 -1.25 9.14
N LEU A 30 -2.86 -1.96 9.32
CA LEU A 30 -2.93 -3.39 8.98
C LEU A 30 -2.72 -3.62 7.48
N PHE A 31 -3.38 -2.84 6.63
CA PHE A 31 -3.24 -2.95 5.18
C PHE A 31 -1.82 -2.59 4.72
N VAL A 32 -1.27 -1.47 5.20
CA VAL A 32 0.11 -1.06 4.91
C VAL A 32 1.11 -2.10 5.38
N GLY A 33 0.92 -2.68 6.57
CA GLY A 33 1.79 -3.74 7.10
C GLY A 33 1.79 -5.00 6.24
N VAL A 34 0.63 -5.43 5.74
CA VAL A 34 0.53 -6.59 4.83
C VAL A 34 1.22 -6.30 3.51
N LEU A 35 1.00 -5.12 2.92
CA LEU A 35 1.69 -4.73 1.69
C LEU A 35 3.21 -4.64 1.89
N PHE A 36 3.66 -4.13 3.04
CA PHE A 36 5.08 -4.05 3.38
C PHE A 36 5.72 -5.44 3.43
N VAL A 37 5.08 -6.40 4.11
CA VAL A 37 5.57 -7.79 4.18
C VAL A 37 5.58 -8.43 2.78
N LEU A 38 4.54 -8.21 1.98
CA LEU A 38 4.43 -8.76 0.62
C LEU A 38 5.50 -8.19 -0.32
N LEU A 39 5.72 -6.87 -0.29
CA LEU A 39 6.77 -6.22 -1.09
C LEU A 39 8.17 -6.65 -0.65
N THR A 40 8.41 -6.75 0.66
CA THR A 40 9.69 -7.24 1.20
C THR A 40 9.96 -8.68 0.74
N ALA A 41 8.94 -9.56 0.80
CA ALA A 41 9.07 -10.93 0.30
C ALA A 41 9.37 -10.98 -1.20
N LEU A 42 8.73 -10.15 -2.02
CA LEU A 42 9.00 -10.04 -3.46
C LEU A 42 10.45 -9.61 -3.76
N LEU A 43 10.96 -8.61 -3.04
CA LEU A 43 12.34 -8.13 -3.20
C LEU A 43 13.38 -9.18 -2.77
N LEU A 44 13.13 -9.90 -1.67
CA LEU A 44 14.01 -10.99 -1.23
C LEU A 44 14.01 -12.16 -2.23
N LEU A 45 12.86 -12.46 -2.85
CA LEU A 45 12.78 -13.47 -3.90
C LEU A 45 13.53 -13.02 -5.16
N GLU A 46 13.44 -11.74 -5.54
CA GLU A 46 14.20 -11.17 -6.65
C GLU A 46 15.71 -11.35 -6.43
N GLU A 47 16.20 -10.96 -5.25
CA GLU A 47 17.61 -11.10 -4.90
C GLU A 47 18.06 -12.55 -4.92
N PHE A 48 17.25 -13.48 -4.39
CA PHE A 48 17.55 -14.91 -4.43
C PHE A 48 17.64 -15.47 -5.86
N VAL A 49 16.72 -15.08 -6.74
CA VAL A 49 16.72 -15.50 -8.16
C VAL A 49 17.90 -14.88 -8.91
N PHE A 50 18.21 -13.61 -8.66
CA PHE A 50 19.34 -12.93 -9.27
C PHE A 50 20.68 -13.59 -8.91
N LEU A 51 20.86 -13.98 -7.64
CA LEU A 51 22.07 -14.68 -7.17
C LEU A 51 22.22 -16.11 -7.72
N SER A 52 21.18 -16.68 -8.32
CA SER A 52 21.21 -18.04 -8.88
C SER A 52 21.77 -18.12 -10.31
N ASP A 53 22.23 -17.00 -10.87
CA ASP A 53 22.94 -16.90 -12.17
C ASP A 53 22.17 -17.55 -13.34
N THR A 54 20.86 -17.37 -13.34
CA THR A 54 19.97 -17.87 -14.39
C THR A 54 19.67 -16.75 -15.38
N GLU A 55 19.64 -17.05 -16.68
CA GLU A 55 19.14 -16.13 -17.74
C GLU A 55 17.71 -15.63 -17.45
N VAL A 56 17.01 -16.27 -16.51
CA VAL A 56 15.67 -15.94 -16.03
C VAL A 56 15.65 -14.69 -15.13
N GLY A 57 16.80 -14.26 -14.59
CA GLY A 57 16.90 -13.15 -13.64
C GLY A 57 16.36 -11.82 -14.17
N GLU A 58 16.62 -11.47 -15.43
CA GLU A 58 16.14 -10.20 -16.01
C GLU A 58 14.61 -10.17 -16.18
N ILE A 59 14.02 -11.28 -16.65
CA ILE A 59 12.57 -11.41 -16.79
C ILE A 59 11.90 -11.34 -15.41
N PHE A 60 12.50 -11.99 -14.42
CA PHE A 60 11.98 -11.99 -13.06
C PHE A 60 12.03 -10.59 -12.43
N GLY A 61 13.15 -9.88 -12.54
CA GLY A 61 13.27 -8.49 -12.07
C GLY A 61 12.25 -7.54 -12.71
N PHE A 62 12.01 -7.68 -14.02
CA PHE A 62 10.96 -6.92 -14.70
C PHE A 62 9.57 -7.22 -14.12
N LEU A 63 9.23 -8.49 -13.90
CA LEU A 63 7.95 -8.89 -13.30
C LEU A 63 7.80 -8.38 -11.87
N VAL A 64 8.87 -8.39 -11.08
CA VAL A 64 8.88 -7.83 -9.72
C VAL A 64 8.63 -6.32 -9.77
N GLY A 65 9.30 -5.59 -10.67
CA GLY A 65 9.09 -4.16 -10.86
C GLY A 65 7.65 -3.80 -11.26
N VAL A 66 7.07 -4.53 -12.21
CA VAL A 66 5.65 -4.37 -12.60
C VAL A 66 4.72 -4.69 -11.43
N SER A 67 5.00 -5.76 -10.68
CA SER A 67 4.21 -6.16 -9.51
C SER A 67 4.24 -5.08 -8.42
N ALA A 68 5.41 -4.48 -8.17
CA ALA A 68 5.57 -3.38 -7.23
C ALA A 68 4.77 -2.14 -7.67
N ALA A 69 4.79 -1.80 -8.96
CA ALA A 69 4.00 -0.69 -9.49
C ALA A 69 2.49 -0.92 -9.35
N ILE A 70 2.03 -2.16 -9.55
CA ILE A 70 0.62 -2.55 -9.33
C ILE A 70 0.24 -2.41 -7.85
N VAL A 71 1.12 -2.76 -6.92
CA VAL A 71 0.84 -2.63 -5.48
C VAL A 71 0.92 -1.17 -4.99
N LEU A 72 1.67 -0.31 -5.70
CA LEU A 72 1.80 1.09 -5.34
C LEU A 72 0.47 1.86 -5.45
N LEU A 73 -0.36 1.55 -6.45
CA LEU A 73 -1.65 2.21 -6.65
C LEU A 73 -2.61 2.09 -5.45
N PRO A 74 -2.93 0.89 -4.94
CA PRO A 74 -3.80 0.75 -3.77
C PRO A 74 -3.17 1.32 -2.49
N LEU A 75 -1.84 1.32 -2.37
CA LEU A 75 -1.13 1.99 -1.27
C LEU A 75 -1.36 3.52 -1.29
N ILE A 76 -1.31 4.14 -2.46
CA ILE A 76 -1.62 5.57 -2.61
C ILE A 76 -3.11 5.79 -2.33
N ALA A 77 -3.99 4.96 -2.88
CA ALA A 77 -5.44 5.11 -2.71
C ALA A 77 -5.86 5.09 -1.23
N ILE A 78 -5.39 4.12 -0.45
CA ILE A 78 -5.72 4.02 0.98
C ILE A 78 -5.08 5.16 1.80
N SER A 79 -3.88 5.61 1.43
CA SER A 79 -3.21 6.73 2.09
C SER A 79 -3.96 8.05 1.85
N VAL A 80 -4.51 8.25 0.66
CA VAL A 80 -5.38 9.39 0.36
C VAL A 80 -6.68 9.33 1.17
N ARG A 81 -7.31 8.15 1.32
CA ARG A 81 -8.49 7.98 2.19
C ARG A 81 -8.18 8.25 3.67
N ARG A 82 -6.99 7.87 4.15
CA ARG A 82 -6.51 8.19 5.50
C ARG A 82 -6.32 9.70 5.67
N LEU A 83 -5.75 10.38 4.68
CA LEU A 83 -5.60 11.84 4.70
C LEU A 83 -6.96 12.55 4.74
N HIS A 84 -7.93 12.08 3.95
CA HIS A 84 -9.30 12.59 4.00
C HIS A 84 -9.96 12.38 5.36
N ASP A 85 -9.63 11.29 6.06
CA ASP A 85 -10.12 11.00 7.40
C ASP A 85 -9.59 11.97 8.48
N VAL A 86 -8.33 12.42 8.35
CA VAL A 86 -7.76 13.48 9.21
C VAL A 86 -8.10 14.90 8.74
N GLY A 87 -8.99 15.03 7.74
CA GLY A 87 -9.47 16.32 7.22
C GLY A 87 -8.46 17.06 6.33
N LYS A 88 -7.53 16.33 5.71
CA LYS A 88 -6.51 16.87 4.78
C LYS A 88 -6.74 16.33 3.38
N SER A 89 -6.35 17.09 2.35
CA SER A 89 -6.41 16.63 0.96
C SER A 89 -5.35 15.56 0.67
N GLY A 90 -5.60 14.68 -0.30
CA GLY A 90 -4.64 13.63 -0.70
C GLY A 90 -3.26 14.16 -1.14
N TRP A 91 -3.18 15.41 -1.60
CA TRP A 91 -1.92 16.07 -1.96
C TRP A 91 -0.91 16.18 -0.83
N TRP A 92 -1.38 16.14 0.43
CA TRP A 92 -0.49 16.12 1.59
C TRP A 92 0.40 14.88 1.64
N LEU A 93 0.07 13.81 0.90
CA LEU A 93 0.92 12.63 0.77
C LEU A 93 2.29 12.96 0.17
N LEU A 94 2.40 14.00 -0.67
CA LEU A 94 3.66 14.42 -1.28
C LEU A 94 4.59 15.16 -0.30
N VAL A 95 4.11 15.50 0.90
CA VAL A 95 4.90 16.20 1.93
C VAL A 95 5.64 15.16 2.79
N PRO A 96 6.96 15.01 2.67
CA PRO A 96 7.66 13.78 3.10
C PRO A 96 7.59 13.46 4.59
N VAL A 97 7.76 14.46 5.46
CA VAL A 97 7.80 14.25 6.92
C VAL A 97 6.42 14.48 7.54
N TYR A 98 5.69 15.45 7.02
CA TYR A 98 4.40 15.83 7.58
C TYR A 98 3.31 14.80 7.28
N ASN A 99 3.40 14.07 6.16
CA ASN A 99 2.44 13.01 5.86
C ASN A 99 2.48 11.90 6.95
N ILE A 100 3.64 11.56 7.51
CA ILE A 100 3.79 10.53 8.54
C ILE A 100 2.99 10.92 9.79
N ILE A 101 3.09 12.18 10.20
CA ILE A 101 2.35 12.72 11.35
C ILE A 101 0.84 12.64 11.09
N LEU A 102 0.40 12.98 9.87
CA LEU A 102 -1.01 12.90 9.50
C LEU A 102 -1.53 11.46 9.46
N LEU A 103 -0.72 10.52 8.98
CA LEU A 103 -1.08 9.10 8.91
C LEU A 103 -1.18 8.46 10.31
N LEU A 104 -0.36 8.92 11.26
CA LEU A 104 -0.38 8.53 12.67
C LEU A 104 -1.42 9.28 13.51
N GLY A 105 -1.91 10.43 13.03
CA GLY A 105 -2.86 11.28 13.74
C GLY A 105 -4.17 10.57 14.07
N GLU A 106 -4.95 11.13 14.98
CA GLU A 106 -6.27 10.59 15.31
C GLU A 106 -7.29 10.84 14.19
N SER A 107 -8.23 9.92 14.05
CA SER A 107 -9.37 10.12 13.15
C SER A 107 -10.21 11.31 13.64
N ARG A 108 -10.55 12.24 12.74
CA ARG A 108 -11.40 13.40 13.07
C ARG A 108 -12.89 13.13 12.87
N GLY A 109 -13.29 11.90 12.51
CA GLY A 109 -14.69 11.50 12.34
C GLY A 109 -14.91 10.04 12.70
N GLU A 110 -16.17 9.59 12.72
CA GLU A 110 -16.48 8.16 12.83
C GLU A 110 -16.08 7.48 11.51
N ALA A 111 -14.93 6.79 11.53
CA ALA A 111 -14.35 6.11 10.37
C ALA A 111 -14.87 4.69 10.19
#